data_AF-A0A4Q5QQ21-F1
#
_entry.id   AF-A0A4Q5QQ21-F1
#
_cell.length_a   1.000
_cell.length_b   1.000
_cell.length_c   1.000
_cell.angle_alpha   90.00
_cell.angle_beta   90.00
_cell.angle_gamma   90.00
#
_symmetry.space_group_name_H-M   'P 1'
#
loop_
_entity.id
_entity.type
_entity.pdbx_description
1 polymer ?
#
loop_
_entity_poly.entity_id
_entity_poly.type
_entity_poly.pdbx_seq_one_letter_code
_entity_poly.pdbx_strand_id
1 'polypeptide(L)'
;VEPDNYIRYGEDGIIVHNFSLSSDTARLIVKSQEEIPNSAIDVSVDNFNLRSISSFINADTLFMEGVLDSRLTIDDLNNQVPTFTGYAYVSGFKMYSQPMGDLEFYAANRSDELVSTRIYLTGNGNDVSASANYNLMSEVVDAKVNVTTLNAATLTGLSAGQLKYASGNIRGNMEIFGLITDPHWNGELLFDTTRFALTEFGAPYQVNSQRIVLKYPFITLNNFTVQDSLGNEMKANGRVTARSITEYDFDLDVKADDFIVLNVEKAIANELYGFASIDANLTIGGTSEAPDIQGDVLLNDNSDVTIVLPERNFDKDASKSIVRFIDMDTMAVLQPGVGFSEKEVEGPAFAKFLNYNLNLEIRKDAILRIIVDPVTGDEMVVQGDAQLNAGVDPGGHVRRHAGAPA
;
A
#
# COMPACT_ATOMS: atom_id res chain seq x y z
N VAL A 1 0.05 6.35 41.03
CA VAL A 1 -1.40 6.38 41.30
C VAL A 1 -1.61 7.31 42.49
N GLU A 2 -2.35 8.39 42.32
CA GLU A 2 -2.62 9.37 43.39
C GLU A 2 -3.49 8.73 44.50
N PRO A 3 -3.25 9.00 45.80
CA PRO A 3 -3.92 8.28 46.90
C PRO A 3 -5.44 8.47 47.00
N ASP A 4 -6.00 9.51 46.37
CA ASP A 4 -7.43 9.85 46.40
C ASP A 4 -8.14 9.47 45.08
N ASN A 5 -7.52 8.66 44.22
CA ASN A 5 -8.15 8.34 42.94
C ASN A 5 -9.30 7.33 43.12
N TYR A 6 -10.48 7.64 42.60
CA TYR A 6 -11.56 6.64 42.51
C TYR A 6 -12.39 6.79 41.24
N ILE A 7 -12.93 5.65 40.79
CA ILE A 7 -13.96 5.60 39.76
C ILE A 7 -15.18 4.95 40.43
N ARG A 8 -16.30 5.68 40.49
CA ARG A 8 -17.57 5.18 41.02
C ARG A 8 -18.53 4.98 39.86
N TYR A 9 -19.09 3.78 39.76
CA TYR A 9 -20.11 3.42 38.79
C TYR A 9 -21.30 2.78 39.53
N GLY A 10 -22.52 3.17 39.19
CA GLY A 10 -23.75 2.64 39.78
C GLY A 10 -24.99 3.07 39.01
N GLU A 11 -26.17 2.82 39.57
CA GLU A 11 -27.46 3.21 38.96
C GLU A 11 -27.55 4.71 38.68
N ASP A 12 -26.93 5.52 39.53
CA ASP A 12 -26.93 6.98 39.39
C ASP A 12 -25.97 7.48 38.28
N GLY A 13 -25.04 6.63 37.80
CA GLY A 13 -24.08 6.98 36.76
C GLY A 13 -22.60 6.81 37.13
N ILE A 14 -21.73 7.49 36.39
CA ILE A 14 -20.27 7.46 36.53
C ILE A 14 -19.78 8.74 37.23
N ILE A 15 -18.84 8.59 38.15
CA ILE A 15 -17.97 9.68 38.64
C ILE A 15 -16.52 9.22 38.57
N VAL A 16 -15.65 10.06 38.03
CA VAL A 16 -14.20 9.84 38.04
C VAL A 16 -13.53 10.93 38.85
N HIS A 17 -12.99 10.57 40.01
CA HIS A 17 -12.22 11.50 40.84
C HIS A 17 -10.73 11.28 40.62
N ASN A 18 -10.08 12.26 39.97
CA ASN A 18 -8.62 12.36 39.84
C ASN A 18 -7.91 11.06 39.44
N PHE A 19 -8.50 10.29 38.52
CA PHE A 19 -7.84 9.11 38.01
C PHE A 19 -6.63 9.53 37.19
N SER A 20 -5.43 9.22 37.69
CA SER A 20 -4.18 9.52 37.00
C SER A 20 -3.29 8.29 36.90
N LEU A 21 -2.88 8.01 35.66
CA LEU A 21 -1.80 7.10 35.32
C LEU A 21 -0.62 7.92 34.84
N SER A 22 0.54 7.72 35.44
CA SER A 22 1.77 8.41 35.05
C SER A 22 2.92 7.43 34.98
N SER A 23 3.82 7.69 34.03
CA SER A 23 5.18 7.14 33.98
C SER A 23 6.17 8.29 34.10
N ASP A 24 7.45 8.00 33.94
CA ASP A 24 8.51 9.03 33.93
C ASP A 24 8.32 10.05 32.80
N THR A 25 7.64 9.66 31.70
CA THR A 25 7.57 10.47 30.47
C THR A 25 6.16 10.74 29.98
N ALA A 26 5.14 10.03 30.46
CA ALA A 26 3.77 10.15 29.97
C ALA A 26 2.77 10.28 31.12
N ARG A 27 1.65 10.95 30.85
CA ARG A 27 0.57 11.11 31.82
C ARG A 27 -0.79 11.01 31.14
N LEU A 28 -1.69 10.25 31.77
CA LEU A 28 -3.11 10.20 31.48
C LEU A 28 -3.85 10.68 32.73
N ILE A 29 -4.76 11.63 32.55
CA ILE A 29 -5.67 12.11 33.59
C ILE A 29 -7.09 11.94 33.07
N VAL A 30 -7.95 11.35 33.88
CA VAL A 30 -9.40 11.29 33.65
C VAL A 30 -10.07 11.84 34.89
N LYS A 31 -11.01 12.77 34.73
CA LYS A 31 -11.78 13.33 35.84
C LYS A 31 -13.15 13.79 35.37
N SER A 32 -14.15 13.66 36.24
CA SER A 32 -15.41 14.38 36.10
C SER A 32 -15.17 15.88 36.36
N GLN A 33 -15.86 16.76 35.63
CA GLN A 33 -15.78 18.20 35.82
C GLN A 33 -16.42 18.62 37.16
N GLU A 34 -17.48 17.91 37.56
CA GLU A 34 -18.15 18.05 38.85
C GLU A 34 -18.24 16.69 39.56
N GLU A 35 -18.21 16.70 40.89
CA GLU A 35 -18.36 15.49 41.73
C GLU A 35 -19.84 15.04 41.83
N ILE A 36 -20.52 14.97 40.69
CA ILE A 36 -21.89 14.46 40.56
C ILE A 36 -21.94 13.37 39.48
N PRO A 37 -22.83 12.37 39.62
CA PRO A 37 -22.97 11.31 38.64
C PRO A 37 -23.29 11.86 37.24
N ASN A 38 -22.60 11.33 36.23
CA ASN A 38 -22.72 11.69 34.82
C ASN A 38 -22.41 13.16 34.47
N SER A 39 -21.63 13.85 35.31
CA SER A 39 -20.94 15.09 34.89
C SER A 39 -20.00 14.80 33.72
N ALA A 40 -19.82 15.79 32.84
CA ALA A 40 -18.85 15.74 31.75
C ALA A 40 -17.47 15.28 32.26
N ILE A 41 -16.80 14.42 31.48
CA ILE A 41 -15.52 13.83 31.82
C ILE A 41 -14.44 14.46 30.94
N ASP A 42 -13.43 15.05 31.59
CA ASP A 42 -12.22 15.49 30.93
C ASP A 42 -11.18 14.36 30.92
N VAL A 43 -10.66 14.06 29.75
CA VAL A 43 -9.53 13.18 29.50
C VAL A 43 -8.37 14.03 28.96
N SER A 44 -7.22 13.95 29.62
CA SER A 44 -5.98 14.61 29.20
C SER A 44 -4.87 13.58 29.07
N VAL A 45 -4.28 13.54 27.88
CA VAL A 45 -3.09 12.73 27.59
C VAL A 45 -1.92 13.69 27.35
N ASP A 46 -0.82 13.47 28.04
CA ASP A 46 0.43 14.22 27.87
C ASP A 46 1.55 13.25 27.50
N ASN A 47 2.29 13.56 26.45
CA ASN A 47 3.52 12.87 26.03
C ASN A 47 3.38 11.34 25.86
N PHE A 48 2.26 10.86 25.31
CA PHE A 48 2.04 9.42 25.16
C PHE A 48 2.67 8.87 23.89
N ASN A 49 3.52 7.83 24.01
CA ASN A 49 4.17 7.23 22.86
C ASN A 49 3.19 6.33 22.07
N LEU A 50 2.88 6.72 20.83
CA LEU A 50 1.93 5.98 19.98
C LEU A 50 2.40 4.57 19.61
N ARG A 51 3.70 4.28 19.68
CA ARG A 51 4.24 2.93 19.46
C ARG A 51 3.59 1.90 20.40
N SER A 52 3.21 2.31 21.61
CA SER A 52 2.53 1.45 22.57
C SER A 52 1.09 1.10 22.17
N ILE A 53 0.38 2.02 21.51
CA ILE A 53 -0.99 1.76 20.98
C ILE A 53 -0.91 0.86 19.75
N SER A 54 0.01 1.15 18.83
CA SER A 54 0.15 0.34 17.62
C SER A 54 0.44 -1.13 17.95
N SER A 55 1.31 -1.38 18.93
CA SER A 55 1.63 -2.75 19.37
C SER A 55 0.46 -3.49 20.02
N PHE A 56 -0.53 -2.75 20.55
CA PHE A 56 -1.74 -3.36 21.12
C PHE A 56 -2.76 -3.74 20.04
N ILE A 57 -2.93 -2.89 19.02
CA ILE A 57 -3.87 -3.13 17.92
C ILE A 57 -3.34 -4.20 16.96
N ASN A 58 -2.05 -4.14 16.62
CA ASN A 58 -1.39 -5.11 15.78
C ASN A 58 0.06 -5.31 16.25
N ALA A 59 0.32 -6.44 16.92
CA ALA A 59 1.64 -6.76 17.46
C ALA A 59 2.70 -6.92 16.37
N ASP A 60 2.30 -7.28 15.15
CA ASP A 60 3.22 -7.60 14.05
C ASP A 60 3.54 -6.38 13.18
N THR A 61 2.74 -5.32 13.23
CA THR A 61 2.90 -4.14 12.35
C THR A 61 2.89 -2.83 13.12
N LEU A 62 4.04 -2.16 13.14
CA LEU A 62 4.16 -0.78 13.62
C LEU A 62 3.61 0.19 12.57
N PHE A 63 2.30 0.44 12.62
CA PHE A 63 1.63 1.27 11.61
C PHE A 63 1.66 2.76 11.93
N MET A 64 1.78 3.18 13.20
CA MET A 64 1.89 4.58 13.61
C MET A 64 2.90 4.79 14.74
N GLU A 65 3.63 5.90 14.68
CA GLU A 65 4.57 6.36 15.70
C GLU A 65 4.42 7.87 15.91
N GLY A 66 4.87 8.36 17.06
CA GLY A 66 4.83 9.77 17.44
C GLY A 66 4.54 9.94 18.93
N VAL A 67 4.53 11.19 19.38
CA VAL A 67 4.20 11.54 20.77
C VAL A 67 2.87 12.31 20.77
N LEU A 68 1.86 11.70 21.40
CA LEU A 68 0.49 12.20 21.48
C LEU A 68 0.28 13.06 22.72
N ASP A 69 -0.22 14.26 22.50
CA ASP A 69 -0.89 15.10 23.50
C ASP A 69 -2.36 15.25 23.10
N SER A 70 -3.29 15.03 24.03
CA SER A 70 -4.71 15.17 23.74
C SER A 70 -5.51 15.76 24.89
N ARG A 71 -6.62 16.42 24.54
CA ARG A 71 -7.63 16.93 25.45
C ARG A 71 -8.98 16.55 24.87
N LEU A 72 -9.77 15.80 25.63
CA LEU A 72 -11.09 15.32 25.23
C LEU A 72 -12.05 15.59 26.38
N THR A 73 -13.19 16.19 26.09
CA THR A 73 -14.33 16.27 27.00
C THR A 73 -15.42 15.38 26.44
N ILE A 74 -15.92 14.46 27.26
CA ILE A 74 -17.03 13.56 26.95
C ILE A 74 -18.21 14.01 27.81
N ASP A 75 -19.37 14.20 27.21
CA ASP A 75 -20.58 14.66 27.89
C ASP A 75 -21.78 13.78 27.49
N ASP A 76 -22.95 14.08 28.05
CA ASP A 76 -24.20 13.38 27.77
C ASP A 76 -24.08 11.85 27.97
N LEU A 77 -23.41 11.43 29.04
CA LEU A 77 -23.12 10.00 29.32
C LEU A 77 -24.37 9.12 29.49
N ASN A 78 -25.55 9.72 29.60
CA ASN A 78 -26.83 9.03 29.63
C ASN A 78 -27.34 8.62 28.24
N ASN A 79 -26.81 9.21 27.17
CA ASN A 79 -27.20 8.91 25.79
C ASN A 79 -26.60 7.58 25.35
N GLN A 80 -27.23 6.93 24.37
CA GLN A 80 -26.70 5.69 23.78
C GLN A 80 -25.29 5.90 23.20
N VAL A 81 -25.03 7.08 22.64
CA VAL A 81 -23.71 7.54 22.21
C VAL A 81 -23.43 8.86 22.92
N PRO A 82 -22.45 8.92 23.83
CA PRO A 82 -22.02 10.16 24.46
C PRO A 82 -21.55 11.20 23.43
N THR A 83 -21.76 12.48 23.73
CA THR A 83 -21.19 13.55 22.92
C THR A 83 -19.75 13.81 23.34
N PHE A 84 -18.95 14.37 22.43
CA PHE A 84 -17.57 14.70 22.74
C PHE A 84 -17.08 15.94 21.99
N THR A 85 -16.07 16.58 22.57
CA THR A 85 -15.22 17.57 21.91
C THR A 85 -13.77 17.25 22.24
N GLY A 86 -12.93 17.12 21.22
CA GLY A 86 -11.58 16.64 21.35
C GLY A 86 -10.58 17.41 20.49
N TYR A 87 -9.38 17.49 21.03
CA TYR A 87 -8.16 17.92 20.38
C TYR A 87 -7.08 16.87 20.58
N ALA A 88 -6.33 16.56 19.54
CA ALA A 88 -5.13 15.75 19.62
C ALA A 88 -4.03 16.36 18.76
N TYR A 89 -2.80 16.32 19.26
CA TYR A 89 -1.59 16.70 18.57
C TYR A 89 -0.59 15.57 18.68
N VAL A 90 -0.02 15.15 17.55
CA VAL A 90 1.01 14.12 17.49
C VAL A 90 2.25 14.74 16.91
N SER A 91 3.26 14.93 17.75
CA SER A 91 4.57 15.40 17.31
C SER A 91 5.40 14.25 16.73
N GLY A 92 6.14 14.55 15.65
CA GLY A 92 7.02 13.59 14.99
C GLY A 92 6.28 12.35 14.48
N PHE A 93 5.06 12.53 13.99
CA PHE A 93 4.22 11.50 13.42
C PHE A 93 4.94 10.75 12.29
N LYS A 94 4.92 9.42 12.39
CA LYS A 94 5.36 8.51 11.34
C LYS A 94 4.30 7.47 11.09
N MET A 95 4.20 7.04 9.85
CA MET A 95 3.32 5.95 9.44
C MET A 95 4.15 4.92 8.69
N TYR A 96 4.06 3.65 9.09
CA TYR A 96 4.94 2.58 8.58
C TYR A 96 6.43 2.98 8.61
N SER A 97 6.89 3.55 9.72
CA SER A 97 8.24 4.12 9.92
C SER A 97 8.63 5.30 9.01
N GLN A 98 7.77 5.70 8.07
CA GLN A 98 7.99 6.86 7.20
C GLN A 98 7.61 8.15 7.94
N PRO A 99 8.55 9.09 8.13
CA PRO A 99 8.23 10.38 8.73
C PRO A 99 7.20 11.14 7.90
N MET A 100 6.18 11.68 8.56
CA MET A 100 5.12 12.46 7.93
C MET A 100 5.08 13.91 8.43
N GLY A 101 5.62 14.21 9.61
CA GLY A 101 5.59 15.55 10.20
C GLY A 101 4.85 15.54 11.52
N ASP A 102 4.01 16.54 11.78
CA ASP A 102 3.16 16.65 12.95
C ASP A 102 1.70 16.61 12.52
N LEU A 103 0.88 15.87 13.27
CA LEU A 103 -0.54 15.68 13.00
C LEU A 103 -1.36 16.40 14.07
N GLU A 104 -2.27 17.25 13.64
CA GLU A 104 -3.22 17.94 14.50
C GLU A 104 -4.64 17.51 14.14
N PHE A 105 -5.45 17.17 15.14
CA PHE A 105 -6.80 16.67 14.98
C PHE A 105 -7.76 17.36 15.94
N TYR A 106 -8.89 17.80 15.40
CA TYR A 106 -10.01 18.35 16.14
C TYR A 106 -11.25 17.56 15.78
N ALA A 107 -12.07 17.22 16.77
CA ALA A 107 -13.38 16.61 16.54
C ALA A 107 -14.40 17.13 17.54
N ALA A 108 -15.64 17.33 17.10
CA ALA A 108 -16.73 17.71 17.98
C ALA A 108 -18.09 17.26 17.42
N ASN A 109 -18.98 16.81 18.29
CA ASN A 109 -20.39 16.67 17.94
C ASN A 109 -20.99 18.04 17.56
N ARG A 110 -21.73 18.09 16.46
CA ARG A 110 -22.61 19.21 16.06
C ARG A 110 -24.07 18.93 16.37
N SER A 111 -24.42 17.66 16.45
CA SER A 111 -25.68 17.11 16.93
C SER A 111 -25.43 15.68 17.43
N ASP A 112 -26.49 15.01 17.90
CA ASP A 112 -26.44 13.61 18.35
C ASP A 112 -25.94 12.65 17.25
N GLU A 113 -26.11 13.01 15.99
CA GLU A 113 -25.78 12.16 14.85
C GLU A 113 -24.57 12.66 14.05
N LEU A 114 -24.13 13.91 14.23
CA LEU A 114 -23.13 14.53 13.34
C LEU A 114 -21.86 14.91 14.11
N VAL A 115 -20.72 14.37 13.68
CA VAL A 115 -19.39 14.75 14.16
C VAL A 115 -18.68 15.56 13.08
N SER A 116 -18.21 16.76 13.42
CA SER A 116 -17.31 17.54 12.55
C SER A 116 -15.87 17.37 13.00
N THR A 117 -14.97 17.20 12.05
CA THR A 117 -13.54 17.04 12.27
C THR A 117 -12.71 18.02 11.44
N ARG A 118 -11.52 18.35 11.94
CA ARG A 118 -10.46 19.01 11.17
C ARG A 118 -9.14 18.30 11.43
N ILE A 119 -8.38 18.08 10.37
CA ILE A 119 -7.08 17.43 10.40
C ILE A 119 -6.07 18.36 9.74
N TYR A 120 -4.89 18.50 10.32
CA TYR A 120 -3.74 19.18 9.71
C TYR A 120 -2.51 18.28 9.80
N LEU A 121 -1.82 18.10 8.68
CA LEU A 121 -0.51 17.45 8.62
C LEU A 121 0.50 18.48 8.16
N THR A 122 1.48 18.80 9.01
CA THR A 122 2.48 19.83 8.75
C THR A 122 3.89 19.33 9.01
N GLY A 123 4.90 19.90 8.35
CA GLY A 123 6.30 19.50 8.54
C GLY A 123 6.71 18.31 7.68
N ASN A 124 8.00 17.97 7.67
CA ASN A 124 8.61 17.00 6.74
C ASN A 124 8.29 17.25 5.24
N GLY A 125 8.05 18.51 4.86
CA GLY A 125 7.63 18.88 3.51
C GLY A 125 6.13 18.66 3.21
N ASN A 126 5.33 18.34 4.22
CA ASN A 126 3.88 18.22 4.12
C ASN A 126 3.19 19.48 4.65
N ASP A 127 2.10 19.85 3.97
CA ASP A 127 1.12 20.87 4.32
C ASP A 127 -0.22 20.41 3.72
N VAL A 128 -0.96 19.65 4.52
CA VAL A 128 -2.25 19.06 4.16
C VAL A 128 -3.26 19.44 5.22
N SER A 129 -4.43 19.92 4.78
CA SER A 129 -5.57 20.15 5.67
C SER A 129 -6.78 19.36 5.20
N ALA A 130 -7.57 18.85 6.13
CA ALA A 130 -8.85 18.24 5.83
C ALA A 130 -9.92 18.71 6.81
N SER A 131 -11.15 18.81 6.32
CA SER A 131 -12.35 18.99 7.14
C SER A 131 -13.34 17.92 6.76
N ALA A 132 -13.91 17.21 7.73
CA ALA A 132 -14.90 16.18 7.45
C ALA A 132 -16.10 16.27 8.38
N ASN A 133 -17.26 15.89 7.88
CA ASN A 133 -18.44 15.58 8.67
C ASN A 133 -18.70 14.09 8.58
N TYR A 134 -18.97 13.46 9.72
CA TYR A 134 -19.30 12.04 9.81
C TYR A 134 -20.65 11.88 10.50
N ASN A 135 -21.58 11.18 9.86
CA ASN A 135 -22.87 10.84 10.44
C ASN A 135 -22.78 9.49 11.16
N LEU A 136 -22.99 9.48 12.47
CA LEU A 136 -22.91 8.31 13.34
C LEU A 136 -23.99 7.26 13.05
N MET A 137 -25.12 7.64 12.48
CA MET A 137 -26.26 6.76 12.20
C MET A 137 -26.21 6.16 10.80
N SER A 138 -25.89 6.98 9.78
CA SER A 138 -25.79 6.52 8.39
C SER A 138 -24.39 6.07 8.01
N GLU A 139 -23.40 6.27 8.88
CA GLU A 139 -21.98 5.98 8.64
C GLU A 139 -21.39 6.70 7.41
N VAL A 140 -22.04 7.78 6.99
CA VAL A 140 -21.62 8.58 5.84
C VAL A 140 -20.59 9.62 6.26
N VAL A 141 -19.50 9.68 5.50
CA VAL A 141 -18.50 10.74 5.55
C VAL A 141 -18.73 11.75 4.41
N ASP A 142 -18.44 13.01 4.67
CA ASP A 142 -18.26 14.08 3.67
C ASP A 142 -17.04 14.89 4.11
N ALA A 143 -15.94 14.74 3.38
CA ALA A 143 -14.65 15.33 3.67
C ALA A 143 -14.11 16.13 2.48
N LYS A 144 -13.43 17.22 2.81
CA LYS A 144 -12.65 18.03 1.87
C LYS A 144 -11.21 18.02 2.32
N VAL A 145 -10.32 17.68 1.40
CA VAL A 145 -8.88 17.61 1.62
C VAL A 145 -8.20 18.61 0.69
N ASN A 146 -7.43 19.52 1.26
CA ASN A 146 -6.56 20.42 0.54
C ASN A 146 -5.11 19.99 0.77
N VAL A 147 -4.43 19.63 -0.32
CA VAL A 147 -3.03 19.26 -0.35
C VAL A 147 -2.26 20.44 -0.93
N THR A 148 -1.84 21.35 -0.05
CA THR A 148 -0.98 22.47 -0.45
C THR A 148 0.41 21.98 -0.82
N THR A 149 0.95 21.01 -0.09
CA THR A 149 2.12 20.21 -0.49
C THR A 149 2.07 18.86 0.21
N LEU A 150 2.25 17.78 -0.53
CA LEU A 150 2.54 16.46 0.00
C LEU A 150 3.90 16.03 -0.54
N ASN A 151 4.85 15.82 0.36
CA ASN A 151 6.15 15.26 0.03
C ASN A 151 5.96 13.81 -0.42
N ALA A 152 6.38 13.49 -1.64
CA ALA A 152 6.25 12.15 -2.22
C ALA A 152 6.97 11.06 -1.40
N ALA A 153 7.97 11.42 -0.58
CA ALA A 153 8.58 10.50 0.38
C ALA A 153 7.55 9.87 1.33
N THR A 154 6.45 10.59 1.63
CA THR A 154 5.32 10.08 2.43
C THR A 154 4.67 8.86 1.79
N LEU A 155 4.65 8.77 0.45
CA LEU A 155 4.05 7.66 -0.28
C LEU A 155 4.85 6.35 -0.15
N THR A 156 6.14 6.41 0.17
CA THR A 156 6.96 5.21 0.40
C THR A 156 6.38 4.35 1.52
N GLY A 157 5.99 4.95 2.65
CA GLY A 157 5.35 4.23 3.76
C GLY A 157 3.99 3.62 3.38
N LEU A 158 3.21 4.34 2.57
CA LEU A 158 1.90 3.89 2.09
C LEU A 158 1.98 2.79 1.02
N SER A 159 3.09 2.71 0.30
CA SER A 159 3.29 1.73 -0.77
C SER A 159 3.64 0.33 -0.29
N ALA A 160 3.68 0.08 1.03
CA ALA A 160 4.16 -1.16 1.61
C ALA A 160 5.55 -1.59 1.08
N GLY A 161 6.41 -0.61 0.78
CA GLY A 161 7.76 -0.84 0.26
C GLY A 161 7.86 -1.02 -1.27
N GLN A 162 6.76 -0.91 -2.02
CA GLN A 162 6.78 -0.99 -3.49
C GLN A 162 7.43 0.24 -4.13
N LEU A 163 7.32 1.41 -3.50
CA LEU A 163 7.98 2.66 -3.91
C LEU A 163 9.20 2.94 -3.04
N LYS A 164 10.33 3.22 -3.68
CA LYS A 164 11.59 3.64 -3.05
C LYS A 164 12.04 5.00 -3.55
N TYR A 165 12.88 5.65 -2.74
CA TYR A 165 13.53 6.93 -3.06
C TYR A 165 12.56 8.03 -3.53
N ALA A 166 11.31 7.97 -3.05
CA ALA A 166 10.29 8.91 -3.44
C ALA A 166 10.66 10.32 -2.92
N SER A 167 10.62 11.31 -3.79
CA SER A 167 10.94 12.69 -3.47
C SER A 167 10.18 13.64 -4.39
N GLY A 168 10.08 14.90 -3.99
CA GLY A 168 9.31 15.90 -4.72
C GLY A 168 7.93 16.15 -4.11
N ASN A 169 7.13 16.95 -4.82
CA ASN A 169 5.89 17.50 -4.28
C ASN A 169 4.68 17.12 -5.13
N ILE A 170 3.62 16.75 -4.43
CA ILE A 170 2.28 16.52 -4.97
C ILE A 170 1.35 17.57 -4.37
N ARG A 171 0.46 18.14 -5.19
CA ARG A 171 -0.53 19.13 -4.76
C ARG A 171 -1.89 18.78 -5.31
N GLY A 172 -2.97 19.23 -4.66
CA GLY A 172 -4.30 18.89 -5.13
C GLY A 172 -5.41 19.23 -4.16
N ASN A 173 -6.64 19.09 -4.63
CA ASN A 173 -7.82 19.12 -3.79
C ASN A 173 -8.62 17.85 -4.03
N MET A 174 -9.16 17.27 -2.97
CA MET A 174 -9.98 16.08 -3.03
C MET A 174 -11.23 16.26 -2.16
N GLU A 175 -12.33 15.67 -2.61
CA GLU A 175 -13.54 15.45 -1.85
C GLU A 175 -13.68 13.94 -1.64
N ILE A 176 -13.98 13.51 -0.41
CA ILE A 176 -14.23 12.11 -0.07
C ILE A 176 -15.62 12.05 0.55
N PHE A 177 -16.51 11.21 0.02
CA PHE A 177 -17.92 11.19 0.41
C PHE A 177 -18.52 9.79 0.31
N GLY A 178 -19.63 9.52 0.99
CA GLY A 178 -20.28 8.20 0.96
C GLY A 178 -20.06 7.41 2.24
N LEU A 179 -20.29 6.10 2.21
CA LEU A 179 -20.11 5.26 3.40
C LEU A 179 -18.63 5.24 3.79
N ILE A 180 -18.30 5.27 5.08
CA ILE A 180 -16.89 5.19 5.53
C ILE A 180 -16.21 3.88 5.10
N THR A 181 -16.99 2.82 4.90
CA THR A 181 -16.55 1.50 4.43
C THR A 181 -16.46 1.39 2.91
N ASP A 182 -17.10 2.31 2.18
CA ASP A 182 -17.07 2.41 0.72
C ASP A 182 -17.04 3.90 0.31
N PRO A 183 -15.94 4.61 0.64
CA PRO A 183 -15.85 6.02 0.36
C PRO A 183 -15.70 6.23 -1.14
N HIS A 184 -16.39 7.22 -1.68
CA HIS A 184 -16.18 7.74 -3.03
C HIS A 184 -15.30 8.98 -2.98
N TRP A 185 -14.68 9.34 -4.10
CA TRP A 185 -13.75 10.47 -4.16
C TRP A 185 -13.80 11.24 -5.49
N ASN A 186 -13.59 12.55 -5.40
CA ASN A 186 -13.42 13.42 -6.56
C ASN A 186 -12.23 14.35 -6.32
N GLY A 187 -11.53 14.78 -7.36
CA GLY A 187 -10.43 15.73 -7.21
C GLY A 187 -9.41 15.68 -8.33
N GLU A 188 -8.27 16.31 -8.06
CA GLU A 188 -7.11 16.26 -8.93
C GLU A 188 -5.83 16.24 -8.10
N LEU A 189 -4.85 15.48 -8.57
CA LEU A 189 -3.50 15.44 -8.04
C LEU A 189 -2.53 15.91 -9.12
N LEU A 190 -1.74 16.92 -8.79
CA LEU A 190 -0.68 17.49 -9.62
C LEU A 190 0.67 17.07 -9.04
N PHE A 191 1.47 16.43 -9.88
CA PHE A 191 2.84 16.04 -9.59
C PHE A 191 3.76 17.11 -10.16
N ASP A 192 4.40 17.91 -9.30
CA ASP A 192 5.24 19.03 -9.77
C ASP A 192 6.55 18.52 -10.38
N THR A 193 7.36 17.89 -9.54
CA THR A 193 8.62 17.24 -9.92
C THR A 193 8.81 16.12 -8.91
N THR A 194 8.28 14.95 -9.24
CA THR A 194 8.34 13.77 -8.37
C THR A 194 9.38 12.82 -8.93
N ARG A 195 10.22 12.24 -8.08
CA ARG A 195 11.12 11.14 -8.43
C ARG A 195 10.85 9.95 -7.55
N PHE A 196 10.99 8.75 -8.09
CA PHE A 196 10.80 7.50 -7.36
C PHE A 196 11.50 6.36 -8.09
N ALA A 197 11.61 5.21 -7.44
CA ALA A 197 11.93 3.94 -8.09
C ALA A 197 10.91 2.90 -7.63
N LEU A 198 10.58 1.95 -8.50
CA LEU A 198 9.81 0.77 -8.12
C LEU A 198 10.76 -0.30 -7.62
N THR A 199 10.47 -0.91 -6.47
CA THR A 199 11.37 -1.85 -5.80
C THR A 199 11.79 -3.01 -6.69
N GLU A 200 10.85 -3.57 -7.44
CA GLU A 200 11.05 -4.71 -8.32
C GLU A 200 11.85 -4.37 -9.58
N PHE A 201 11.77 -3.11 -10.05
CA PHE A 201 12.37 -2.68 -11.31
C PHE A 201 13.69 -1.93 -11.15
N GLY A 202 13.95 -1.34 -9.98
CA GLY A 202 15.22 -0.69 -9.62
C GLY A 202 15.56 0.60 -10.40
N ALA A 203 14.95 0.84 -11.55
CA ALA A 203 15.16 2.03 -12.36
C ALA A 203 14.53 3.28 -11.70
N PRO A 204 15.24 4.43 -11.69
CA PRO A 204 14.70 5.67 -11.19
C PRO A 204 13.87 6.37 -12.27
N TYR A 205 12.72 6.89 -11.84
CA TYR A 205 11.74 7.55 -12.67
C TYR A 205 11.47 8.97 -12.18
N GLN A 206 11.04 9.83 -13.10
CA GLN A 206 10.66 11.21 -12.85
C GLN A 206 9.32 11.52 -13.50
N VAL A 207 8.47 12.26 -12.78
CA VAL A 207 7.18 12.76 -13.25
C VAL A 207 7.17 14.28 -13.06
N ASN A 208 7.03 15.00 -14.18
CA ASN A 208 7.13 16.46 -14.21
C ASN A 208 5.83 17.09 -14.68
N SER A 209 5.22 17.91 -13.81
CA SER A 209 4.01 18.68 -14.11
C SER A 209 2.86 17.85 -14.67
N GLN A 210 2.72 16.61 -14.19
CA GLN A 210 1.67 15.68 -14.64
C GLN A 210 0.46 15.71 -13.71
N ARG A 211 -0.70 15.39 -14.25
CA ARG A 211 -1.96 15.43 -13.52
C ARG A 211 -2.66 14.08 -13.57
N ILE A 212 -3.19 13.65 -12.43
CA ILE A 212 -4.17 12.57 -12.31
C ILE A 212 -5.52 13.20 -11.95
N VAL A 213 -6.57 12.85 -12.68
CA VAL A 213 -7.94 13.31 -12.39
C VAL A 213 -8.69 12.18 -11.71
N LEU A 214 -9.29 12.50 -10.57
CA LEU A 214 -10.06 11.59 -9.75
C LEU A 214 -11.55 11.94 -9.89
N LYS A 215 -12.34 11.00 -10.40
CA LYS A 215 -13.80 11.13 -10.48
C LYS A 215 -14.42 9.76 -10.31
N TYR A 216 -14.75 9.42 -9.06
CA TYR A 216 -15.21 8.08 -8.69
C TYR A 216 -16.26 7.52 -9.66
N PRO A 217 -16.11 6.27 -10.13
CA PRO A 217 -15.04 5.31 -9.78
C PRO A 217 -13.75 5.45 -10.60
N PHE A 218 -13.63 6.47 -11.45
CA PHE A 218 -12.54 6.59 -12.43
C PHE A 218 -11.34 7.39 -11.91
N ILE A 219 -10.15 6.86 -12.15
CA ILE A 219 -8.86 7.54 -12.08
C ILE A 219 -8.39 7.70 -13.52
N THR A 220 -8.26 8.93 -14.01
CA THR A 220 -7.95 9.18 -15.42
C THR A 220 -6.52 9.68 -15.57
N LEU A 221 -5.78 9.02 -16.46
CA LEU A 221 -4.45 9.38 -16.93
C LEU A 221 -4.58 9.93 -18.34
N ASN A 222 -4.27 11.21 -18.55
CA ASN A 222 -4.36 11.85 -19.86
C ASN A 222 -2.94 12.12 -20.39
N ASN A 223 -2.44 11.23 -21.26
CA ASN A 223 -1.05 11.25 -21.73
C ASN A 223 -0.03 11.47 -20.58
N PHE A 224 -0.25 10.78 -19.47
CA PHE A 224 0.57 10.90 -18.27
C PHE A 224 1.99 10.43 -18.60
N THR A 225 2.95 11.34 -18.50
CA THR A 225 4.33 11.10 -18.95
C THR A 225 5.25 10.82 -17.77
N VAL A 226 5.96 9.70 -17.84
CA VAL A 226 7.03 9.30 -16.93
C VAL A 226 8.35 9.34 -17.70
N GLN A 227 9.39 9.87 -17.09
CA GLN A 227 10.73 9.94 -17.66
C GLN A 227 11.68 9.03 -16.90
N ASP A 228 12.56 8.33 -17.60
CA ASP A 228 13.64 7.56 -16.98
C ASP A 228 14.88 8.42 -16.68
N SER A 229 15.98 7.77 -16.28
CA SER A 229 17.24 8.45 -15.95
C SER A 229 17.92 9.17 -17.12
N LEU A 230 17.62 8.80 -18.37
CA LEU A 230 18.16 9.42 -19.57
C LEU A 230 17.20 10.45 -20.19
N GLY A 231 16.00 10.56 -19.65
CA GLY A 231 14.96 11.47 -20.13
C GLY A 231 14.08 10.84 -21.22
N ASN A 232 14.18 9.53 -21.45
CA ASN A 232 13.29 8.81 -22.36
C ASN A 232 11.89 8.76 -21.74
N GLU A 233 10.86 8.85 -22.57
CA GLU A 233 9.48 9.04 -22.12
C GLU A 233 8.65 7.76 -22.27
N MET A 234 7.94 7.39 -21.21
CA MET A 234 6.79 6.50 -21.24
C MET A 234 5.52 7.32 -21.04
N LYS A 235 4.52 7.11 -21.89
CA LYS A 235 3.22 7.77 -21.84
C LYS A 235 2.13 6.75 -21.56
N ALA A 236 1.37 6.97 -20.50
CA ALA A 236 0.18 6.21 -20.16
C ALA A 236 -1.08 7.05 -20.42
N ASN A 237 -2.05 6.51 -21.12
CA ASN A 237 -3.32 7.17 -21.40
C ASN A 237 -4.48 6.20 -21.19
N GLY A 238 -5.50 6.62 -20.44
CA GLY A 238 -6.67 5.78 -20.19
C GLY A 238 -7.25 5.96 -18.80
N ARG A 239 -7.92 4.92 -18.30
CA ARG A 239 -8.60 4.94 -17.00
C ARG A 239 -8.25 3.71 -16.17
N VAL A 240 -8.21 3.93 -14.88
CA VAL A 240 -8.30 2.88 -13.86
C VAL A 240 -9.64 3.04 -13.17
N THR A 241 -10.41 1.96 -13.07
CA THR A 241 -11.74 1.97 -12.44
C THR A 241 -11.64 1.28 -11.10
N ALA A 242 -11.99 1.97 -10.01
CA ALA A 242 -12.03 1.39 -8.69
C ALA A 242 -13.29 0.52 -8.52
N ARG A 243 -13.09 -0.72 -8.08
CA ARG A 243 -14.16 -1.62 -7.61
C ARG A 243 -14.28 -1.58 -6.10
N SER A 244 -13.17 -1.36 -5.42
CA SER A 244 -13.06 -1.10 -3.99
C SER A 244 -11.82 -0.22 -3.73
N ILE A 245 -11.44 -0.05 -2.45
CA ILE A 245 -10.20 0.63 -2.07
C ILE A 245 -8.93 -0.18 -2.40
N THR A 246 -9.06 -1.48 -2.69
CA THR A 246 -7.92 -2.37 -3.00
C THR A 246 -8.00 -3.03 -4.37
N GLU A 247 -9.17 -3.04 -5.01
CA GLU A 247 -9.40 -3.70 -6.29
C GLU A 247 -9.70 -2.70 -7.39
N TYR A 248 -9.01 -2.88 -8.52
CA TYR A 248 -9.09 -1.97 -9.66
C TYR A 248 -9.20 -2.74 -10.97
N ASP A 249 -9.88 -2.14 -11.95
CA ASP A 249 -9.88 -2.57 -13.35
C ASP A 249 -9.05 -1.59 -14.19
N PHE A 250 -8.27 -2.12 -15.12
CA PHE A 250 -7.40 -1.33 -16.00
C PHE A 250 -8.02 -1.19 -17.40
N ASP A 251 -7.86 -0.01 -17.99
CA ASP A 251 -8.12 0.31 -19.39
C ASP A 251 -7.10 1.38 -19.81
N LEU A 252 -5.86 0.94 -20.04
CA LEU A 252 -4.71 1.82 -20.26
C LEU A 252 -3.99 1.47 -21.57
N ASP A 253 -3.68 2.49 -22.36
CA ASP A 253 -2.70 2.42 -23.43
C ASP A 253 -1.36 2.98 -22.92
N VAL A 254 -0.29 2.22 -23.10
CA VAL A 254 1.07 2.58 -22.70
C VAL A 254 1.98 2.57 -23.91
N LYS A 255 2.69 3.68 -24.12
CA LYS A 255 3.72 3.81 -25.17
C LYS A 255 5.03 4.23 -24.57
N ALA A 256 6.11 3.63 -25.02
CA ALA A 256 7.45 3.96 -24.60
C ALA A 256 8.40 3.83 -25.79
N ASP A 257 9.38 4.74 -25.88
CA ASP A 257 10.48 4.66 -26.84
C ASP A 257 11.79 4.78 -26.06
N ASP A 258 12.68 3.81 -26.22
CA ASP A 258 13.98 3.69 -25.55
C ASP A 258 13.93 3.75 -24.02
N PHE A 259 12.83 3.32 -23.41
CA PHE A 259 12.59 3.55 -21.99
C PHE A 259 13.25 2.49 -21.12
N ILE A 260 14.05 2.92 -20.14
CA ILE A 260 14.68 2.01 -19.16
C ILE A 260 13.63 1.52 -18.17
N VAL A 261 13.24 0.26 -18.28
CA VAL A 261 12.24 -0.38 -17.39
C VAL A 261 12.86 -1.19 -16.26
N LEU A 262 14.13 -1.60 -16.40
CA LEU A 262 14.79 -2.47 -15.42
C LEU A 262 16.25 -2.05 -15.23
N ASN A 263 16.66 -1.90 -13.98
CA ASN A 263 18.05 -1.77 -13.58
C ASN A 263 18.24 -2.35 -12.17
N VAL A 264 18.42 -3.66 -12.11
CA VAL A 264 18.46 -4.43 -10.86
C VAL A 264 19.68 -5.34 -10.88
N GLU A 265 20.51 -5.25 -9.84
CA GLU A 265 21.64 -6.17 -9.69
C GLU A 265 21.16 -7.59 -9.36
N LYS A 266 21.94 -8.59 -9.76
CA LYS A 266 21.66 -9.99 -9.44
C LYS A 266 21.70 -10.20 -7.93
N ALA A 267 20.59 -10.67 -7.37
CA ALA A 267 20.49 -11.14 -5.99
C ALA A 267 19.70 -12.45 -5.95
N ILE A 268 19.94 -13.27 -4.92
CA ILE A 268 19.31 -14.60 -4.78
C ILE A 268 17.78 -14.52 -4.79
N ALA A 269 17.22 -13.46 -4.21
CA ALA A 269 15.78 -13.26 -4.08
C ALA A 269 15.11 -12.61 -5.31
N ASN A 270 15.88 -12.21 -6.34
CA ASN A 270 15.32 -11.49 -7.48
C ASN A 270 14.90 -12.47 -8.58
N GLU A 271 13.61 -12.51 -8.88
CA GLU A 271 13.05 -13.27 -10.00
C GLU A 271 13.20 -12.54 -11.35
N LEU A 272 13.47 -11.23 -11.32
CA LEU A 272 13.76 -10.40 -12.49
C LEU A 272 14.95 -9.49 -12.17
N TYR A 273 16.01 -9.56 -12.97
CA TYR A 273 17.19 -8.71 -12.78
C TYR A 273 17.97 -8.46 -14.07
N GLY A 274 18.90 -7.52 -14.02
CA GLY A 274 19.68 -7.06 -15.17
C GLY A 274 19.34 -5.62 -15.55
N PHE A 275 19.64 -5.27 -16.80
CA PHE A 275 19.36 -3.97 -17.40
C PHE A 275 18.46 -4.15 -18.61
N ALA A 276 17.37 -3.40 -18.69
CA ALA A 276 16.45 -3.42 -19.82
C ALA A 276 16.06 -2.01 -20.25
N SER A 277 16.23 -1.74 -21.55
CA SER A 277 15.60 -0.62 -22.25
C SER A 277 14.67 -1.18 -23.32
N ILE A 278 13.48 -0.59 -23.47
CA ILE A 278 12.45 -1.10 -24.38
C ILE A 278 11.78 -0.02 -25.20
N ASP A 279 11.33 -0.40 -26.39
CA ASP A 279 10.23 0.28 -27.08
C ASP A 279 8.96 -0.54 -26.81
N ALA A 280 7.84 0.12 -26.53
CA ALA A 280 6.61 -0.56 -26.15
C ALA A 280 5.37 0.14 -26.72
N ASN A 281 4.41 -0.66 -27.18
CA ASN A 281 3.06 -0.23 -27.51
C ASN A 281 2.08 -1.26 -26.95
N LEU A 282 1.56 -0.99 -25.76
CA LEU A 282 0.83 -1.92 -24.93
C LEU A 282 -0.58 -1.42 -24.62
N THR A 283 -1.52 -2.34 -24.53
CA THR A 283 -2.81 -2.14 -23.88
C THR A 283 -2.85 -3.00 -22.62
N ILE A 284 -3.20 -2.38 -21.50
CA ILE A 284 -3.32 -3.02 -20.18
C ILE A 284 -4.79 -2.98 -19.78
N GLY A 285 -5.41 -4.15 -19.80
CA GLY A 285 -6.76 -4.42 -19.36
C GLY A 285 -6.78 -5.30 -18.10
N GLY A 286 -7.93 -5.92 -17.86
CA GLY A 286 -8.12 -6.85 -16.75
C GLY A 286 -8.19 -6.15 -15.39
N THR A 287 -7.82 -6.87 -14.34
CA THR A 287 -7.95 -6.40 -12.96
C THR A 287 -6.59 -6.29 -12.29
N SER A 288 -6.51 -5.62 -11.13
CA SER A 288 -5.30 -5.57 -10.29
C SER A 288 -4.83 -6.95 -9.83
N GLU A 289 -5.71 -7.94 -9.77
CA GLU A 289 -5.38 -9.32 -9.40
C GLU A 289 -5.01 -10.19 -10.61
N ALA A 290 -5.62 -9.91 -11.77
CA ALA A 290 -5.37 -10.61 -13.02
C ALA A 290 -5.27 -9.59 -14.17
N PRO A 291 -4.13 -8.90 -14.31
CA PRO A 291 -3.92 -7.95 -15.40
C PRO A 291 -3.89 -8.69 -16.73
N ASP A 292 -4.43 -8.05 -17.77
CA ASP A 292 -4.36 -8.54 -19.16
C ASP A 292 -3.51 -7.58 -19.98
N ILE A 293 -2.29 -7.99 -20.33
CA ILE A 293 -1.33 -7.14 -21.03
C ILE A 293 -1.15 -7.63 -22.46
N GLN A 294 -1.43 -6.77 -23.43
CA GLN A 294 -1.34 -7.11 -24.85
C GLN A 294 -0.53 -6.07 -25.61
N GLY A 295 0.19 -6.49 -26.65
CA GLY A 295 0.85 -5.57 -27.58
C GLY A 295 2.27 -5.98 -27.94
N ASP A 296 3.05 -4.98 -28.34
CA ASP A 296 4.39 -5.16 -28.87
C ASP A 296 5.43 -4.61 -27.89
N VAL A 297 6.49 -5.37 -27.66
CA VAL A 297 7.66 -4.93 -26.89
C VAL A 297 8.92 -5.28 -27.66
N LEU A 298 9.78 -4.29 -27.86
CA LEU A 298 11.11 -4.45 -28.41
C LEU A 298 12.14 -4.30 -27.29
N LEU A 299 12.96 -5.33 -27.07
CA LEU A 299 14.11 -5.26 -26.18
C LEU A 299 15.29 -4.63 -26.94
N ASN A 300 15.70 -3.44 -26.53
CA ASN A 300 16.70 -2.64 -27.22
C ASN A 300 18.13 -3.16 -26.98
N ASP A 301 19.04 -2.76 -27.87
CA ASP A 301 20.46 -3.12 -27.81
C ASP A 301 21.09 -2.74 -26.46
N ASN A 302 22.09 -3.52 -26.01
CA ASN A 302 22.73 -3.40 -24.69
C ASN A 302 21.84 -3.79 -23.50
N SER A 303 20.60 -4.24 -23.73
CA SER A 303 19.81 -4.88 -22.68
C SER A 303 20.37 -6.28 -22.38
N ASP A 304 20.53 -6.57 -21.09
CA ASP A 304 20.90 -7.89 -20.58
C ASP A 304 19.97 -8.19 -19.40
N VAL A 305 18.96 -9.02 -19.66
CA VAL A 305 17.86 -9.29 -18.73
C VAL A 305 17.84 -10.76 -18.39
N THR A 306 17.62 -11.07 -17.12
CA THR A 306 17.41 -12.42 -16.65
C THR A 306 16.09 -12.52 -15.88
N ILE A 307 15.28 -13.49 -16.28
CA ILE A 307 14.04 -13.89 -15.61
C ILE A 307 14.27 -15.26 -14.99
N VAL A 308 13.96 -15.43 -13.71
CA VAL A 308 13.93 -16.72 -13.02
C VAL A 308 12.48 -17.11 -12.88
N LEU A 309 12.10 -18.27 -13.44
CA LEU A 309 10.76 -18.78 -13.25
C LEU A 309 10.60 -19.26 -11.81
N PRO A 310 9.53 -18.86 -11.10
CA PRO A 310 9.27 -19.38 -9.77
C PRO A 310 9.17 -20.90 -9.84
N GLU A 311 9.72 -21.59 -8.85
CA GLU A 311 9.58 -23.04 -8.74
C GLU A 311 8.08 -23.35 -8.77
N ARG A 312 7.66 -24.06 -9.82
CA ARG A 312 6.30 -24.57 -9.85
C ARG A 312 6.21 -25.51 -8.66
N ASN A 313 5.42 -25.13 -7.65
CA ASN A 313 4.84 -26.07 -6.71
C ASN A 313 3.94 -27.01 -7.54
N PHE A 314 4.57 -27.93 -8.26
CA PHE A 314 3.90 -29.14 -8.68
C PHE A 314 3.50 -29.81 -7.39
N ASP A 315 2.19 -29.87 -7.13
CA ASP A 315 1.65 -30.84 -6.19
C ASP A 315 2.31 -32.18 -6.51
N LYS A 316 3.22 -32.59 -5.62
CA LYS A 316 3.88 -33.91 -5.68
C LYS A 316 2.86 -35.05 -5.55
N ASP A 317 1.59 -34.73 -5.37
CA ASP A 317 0.47 -35.65 -5.26
C ASP A 317 -0.19 -36.02 -6.61
N ALA A 318 0.08 -35.29 -7.70
CA ALA A 318 -0.47 -35.65 -9.01
C ALA A 318 0.24 -36.84 -9.70
N SER A 319 1.23 -37.48 -9.05
CA SER A 319 1.99 -38.58 -9.66
C SER A 319 2.49 -39.63 -8.67
N LYS A 320 1.65 -40.12 -7.76
CA LYS A 320 1.88 -41.44 -7.10
C LYS A 320 0.57 -42.20 -6.86
N SER A 321 -0.04 -42.69 -7.94
CA SER A 321 -0.84 -43.92 -7.86
C SER A 321 0.06 -45.10 -7.53
N ILE A 322 0.28 -45.36 -6.24
CA ILE A 322 0.58 -46.69 -5.71
C ILE A 322 -0.20 -46.84 -4.41
N VAL A 323 -1.31 -47.57 -4.48
CA VAL A 323 -1.93 -48.17 -3.30
C VAL A 323 -0.91 -49.13 -2.69
N ARG A 324 -0.45 -48.86 -1.48
CA ARG A 324 0.32 -49.80 -0.68
C ARG A 324 -0.33 -49.91 0.69
N PHE A 325 -1.13 -50.95 0.86
CA PHE A 325 -1.56 -51.41 2.18
C PHE A 325 -0.34 -51.96 2.92
N ILE A 326 -0.05 -51.41 4.10
CA ILE A 326 0.80 -52.07 5.11
C ILE A 326 0.12 -51.91 6.47
N ASP A 327 0.05 -53.07 7.13
CA ASP A 327 -0.46 -53.37 8.46
C ASP A 327 0.12 -52.46 9.57
N MET A 328 -0.73 -52.05 10.50
CA MET A 328 -0.38 -51.20 11.64
C MET A 328 0.02 -52.11 12.81
N ASP A 329 1.32 -52.27 13.05
CA ASP A 329 1.80 -52.67 14.37
C ASP A 329 3.19 -52.08 14.68
N THR A 330 3.25 -51.38 15.82
CA THR A 330 4.43 -50.96 16.60
C THR A 330 5.45 -50.00 15.97
N MET A 331 5.47 -48.74 16.44
CA MET A 331 6.39 -48.31 17.51
C MET A 331 6.28 -46.80 17.75
N ALA A 332 6.11 -46.44 19.02
CA ALA A 332 6.26 -45.10 19.55
C ALA A 332 7.75 -44.78 19.75
N VAL A 333 8.19 -43.59 19.30
CA VAL A 333 9.31 -42.85 19.89
C VAL A 333 8.94 -41.36 19.89
N LEU A 334 9.17 -40.73 21.04
CA LEU A 334 8.85 -39.34 21.39
C LEU A 334 9.95 -38.36 20.96
N GLN A 335 9.53 -37.26 20.32
CA GLN A 335 9.93 -35.83 20.46
C GLN A 335 11.39 -35.37 20.12
N PRO A 336 11.63 -34.08 19.74
CA PRO A 336 10.82 -32.88 19.98
C PRO A 336 10.41 -32.06 18.74
N GLY A 337 9.25 -31.42 18.85
CA GLY A 337 8.79 -30.39 17.94
C GLY A 337 9.32 -29.02 18.36
N VAL A 338 10.16 -28.44 17.52
CA VAL A 338 10.09 -27.04 17.10
C VAL A 338 10.61 -27.04 15.67
N GLY A 339 9.72 -27.31 14.71
CA GLY A 339 10.03 -27.04 13.32
C GLY A 339 10.18 -25.54 13.19
N PHE A 340 11.32 -25.08 12.67
CA PHE A 340 11.39 -23.79 12.03
C PHE A 340 10.27 -23.76 10.98
N SER A 341 9.19 -23.04 11.27
CA SER A 341 8.32 -22.58 10.20
C SER A 341 9.14 -21.50 9.52
N GLU A 342 9.81 -21.87 8.44
CA GLU A 342 10.14 -20.88 7.42
C GLU A 342 8.79 -20.20 7.13
N LYS A 343 8.67 -18.94 7.55
CA LYS A 343 7.50 -18.14 7.23
C LYS A 343 7.49 -18.17 5.71
N GLU A 344 6.52 -18.89 5.14
CA GLU A 344 6.29 -18.95 3.72
C GLU A 344 6.15 -17.49 3.30
N VAL A 345 7.23 -16.92 2.80
CA VAL A 345 7.15 -15.65 2.08
C VAL A 345 6.47 -16.10 0.82
N GLU A 346 5.13 -16.09 0.83
CA GLU A 346 4.37 -16.13 -0.40
C GLU A 346 4.97 -15.02 -1.26
N GLY A 347 5.76 -15.41 -2.26
CA GLY A 347 6.19 -14.50 -3.30
C GLY A 347 4.94 -13.84 -3.89
N PRO A 348 5.07 -12.65 -4.50
CA PRO A 348 3.92 -11.93 -5.01
C PRO A 348 3.06 -12.87 -5.86
N ALA A 349 1.79 -13.06 -5.47
CA ALA A 349 0.82 -13.86 -6.21
C ALA A 349 0.59 -13.35 -7.66
N PHE A 350 1.22 -12.24 -8.02
CA PHE A 350 1.20 -11.57 -9.32
C PHE A 350 1.52 -12.51 -10.49
N ALA A 351 2.50 -13.41 -10.34
CA ALA A 351 2.89 -14.32 -11.43
C ALA A 351 1.89 -15.47 -11.68
N LYS A 352 0.98 -15.78 -10.74
CA LYS A 352 0.02 -16.89 -10.88
C LYS A 352 -1.17 -16.56 -11.79
N PHE A 353 -1.48 -15.28 -11.99
CA PHE A 353 -2.72 -14.85 -12.66
C PHE A 353 -2.52 -13.80 -13.77
N LEU A 354 -1.26 -13.53 -14.16
CA LEU A 354 -0.94 -12.61 -15.25
C LEU A 354 -1.33 -13.23 -16.61
N ASN A 355 -2.32 -12.63 -17.28
CA ASN A 355 -2.59 -12.91 -18.69
C ASN A 355 -1.78 -11.95 -19.54
N TYR A 356 -1.00 -12.48 -20.46
CA TYR A 356 -0.25 -11.66 -21.39
C TYR A 356 -0.32 -12.26 -22.78
N ASN A 357 -0.30 -11.40 -23.79
CA ASN A 357 -0.18 -11.75 -25.20
C ASN A 357 0.73 -10.73 -25.87
N LEU A 358 2.02 -11.01 -25.82
CA LEU A 358 3.06 -10.08 -26.24
C LEU A 358 3.79 -10.60 -27.48
N ASN A 359 3.94 -9.73 -28.46
CA ASN A 359 4.93 -9.89 -29.51
C ASN A 359 6.24 -9.29 -28.99
N LEU A 360 7.16 -10.16 -28.61
CA LEU A 360 8.47 -9.75 -28.10
C LEU A 360 9.48 -9.83 -29.24
N GLU A 361 10.04 -8.68 -29.61
CA GLU A 361 11.19 -8.59 -30.51
C GLU A 361 12.45 -8.31 -29.68
N ILE A 362 13.54 -9.01 -29.99
CA ILE A 362 14.82 -8.85 -29.31
C ILE A 362 15.81 -8.38 -30.36
N ARG A 363 16.44 -7.22 -30.13
CA ARG A 363 17.47 -6.73 -31.04
C ARG A 363 18.75 -7.55 -30.95
N LYS A 364 19.52 -7.49 -32.03
CA LYS A 364 20.76 -8.24 -32.21
C LYS A 364 21.71 -8.21 -31.02
N ASP A 365 21.92 -7.05 -30.39
CA ASP A 365 22.88 -6.89 -29.30
C ASP A 365 22.20 -6.92 -27.90
N ALA A 366 20.96 -7.41 -27.83
CA ALA A 366 20.22 -7.65 -26.59
C ALA A 366 20.27 -9.14 -26.19
N ILE A 367 20.20 -9.40 -24.89
CA ILE A 367 20.21 -10.76 -24.32
C ILE A 367 19.04 -10.91 -23.34
N LEU A 368 18.20 -11.91 -23.57
CA LEU A 368 17.18 -12.36 -22.64
C LEU A 368 17.52 -13.77 -22.14
N ARG A 369 17.71 -13.92 -20.83
CA ARG A 369 17.90 -15.23 -20.18
C ARG A 369 16.65 -15.59 -19.38
N ILE A 370 16.19 -16.82 -19.53
CA ILE A 370 15.10 -17.38 -18.74
C ILE A 370 15.63 -18.61 -18.02
N ILE A 371 15.85 -18.49 -16.72
CA ILE A 371 16.27 -19.58 -15.85
C ILE A 371 15.02 -20.35 -15.43
N VAL A 372 14.94 -21.61 -15.84
CA VAL A 372 13.82 -22.51 -15.53
C VAL A 372 14.03 -23.18 -14.17
N ASP A 373 15.28 -23.58 -13.89
CA ASP A 373 15.67 -24.18 -12.62
C ASP A 373 17.08 -23.69 -12.23
N PRO A 374 17.19 -22.84 -11.19
CA PRO A 374 18.46 -22.26 -10.78
C PRO A 374 19.40 -23.28 -10.11
N VAL A 375 18.88 -24.43 -9.64
CA VAL A 375 19.67 -25.49 -9.00
C VAL A 375 20.32 -26.40 -10.04
N THR A 376 19.56 -26.80 -11.06
CA THR A 376 20.08 -27.63 -12.15
C THR A 376 20.82 -26.84 -13.22
N GLY A 377 20.64 -25.51 -13.25
CA GLY A 377 21.22 -24.62 -14.25
C GLY A 377 20.49 -24.70 -15.59
N ASP A 378 19.23 -25.15 -15.59
CA ASP A 378 18.38 -25.17 -16.78
C ASP A 378 18.01 -23.73 -17.15
N GLU A 379 18.55 -23.26 -18.28
CA GLU A 379 18.31 -21.90 -18.79
C GLU A 379 18.06 -21.90 -20.29
N MET A 380 17.24 -20.95 -20.72
CA MET A 380 17.04 -20.59 -22.11
C MET A 380 17.61 -19.20 -22.34
N VAL A 381 18.55 -19.07 -23.28
CA VAL A 381 19.12 -17.78 -23.68
C VAL A 381 18.61 -17.45 -25.07
N VAL A 382 18.02 -16.27 -25.21
CA VAL A 382 17.60 -15.70 -26.50
C VAL A 382 18.47 -14.48 -26.78
N GLN A 383 19.19 -14.54 -27.89
CA GLN A 383 20.11 -13.51 -28.34
C GLN A 383 20.06 -13.43 -29.87
N GLY A 384 20.19 -12.22 -30.41
CA GLY A 384 20.07 -11.97 -31.85
C GLY A 384 18.67 -11.51 -32.24
N ASP A 385 18.49 -11.12 -33.51
CA ASP A 385 17.20 -10.69 -34.07
C ASP A 385 16.19 -11.84 -34.00
N ALA A 386 15.36 -11.83 -32.95
CA ALA A 386 14.43 -12.90 -32.63
C ALA A 386 13.03 -12.35 -32.35
N GLN A 387 12.01 -13.07 -32.80
CA GLN A 387 10.61 -12.79 -32.48
C GLN A 387 10.03 -13.96 -31.67
N LEU A 388 9.45 -13.61 -30.52
CA LEU A 388 8.81 -14.54 -29.61
C LEU A 388 7.37 -14.08 -29.36
N ASN A 389 6.41 -14.96 -29.65
CA ASN A 389 5.05 -14.77 -29.16
C ASN A 389 4.96 -15.45 -27.81
N ALA A 390 4.74 -14.65 -26.77
CA ALA A 390 4.64 -15.11 -25.41
C ALA A 390 3.20 -14.91 -24.94
N GLY A 391 2.53 -15.99 -24.57
CA GLY A 391 1.18 -15.90 -24.01
C GLY A 391 0.90 -16.90 -22.90
N VAL A 392 0.12 -16.49 -21.90
CA VAL A 392 -0.37 -17.32 -20.79
C VAL A 392 -1.84 -17.05 -20.57
N ASP A 393 -2.68 -18.07 -20.65
CA ASP A 393 -4.12 -17.93 -20.33
C ASP A 393 -4.41 -18.03 -18.82
N PRO A 394 -5.60 -17.62 -18.35
CA PRO A 394 -5.98 -17.73 -16.93
C PRO A 394 -5.96 -19.15 -16.35
N GLY A 395 -5.87 -20.18 -17.19
CA GLY A 395 -5.68 -21.57 -16.77
C GLY A 395 -4.21 -21.98 -16.63
N GLY A 396 -3.28 -21.04 -16.83
CA GLY A 396 -1.83 -21.26 -16.76
C GLY A 396 -1.24 -21.92 -18.01
N HIS A 397 -1.98 -22.02 -19.13
CA HIS A 397 -1.44 -22.61 -20.35
C HIS A 397 -0.53 -21.61 -21.07
N VAL A 398 0.75 -21.93 -21.08
CA VAL A 398 1.78 -21.18 -21.79
C VAL A 398 1.74 -21.56 -23.28
N ARG A 399 1.54 -20.59 -24.17
CA ARG A 399 1.79 -20.72 -25.62
C ARG A 399 3.07 -19.97 -25.96
N ARG A 400 4.05 -20.67 -26.52
CA ARG A 400 5.32 -20.11 -27.02
C ARG A 400 5.51 -20.53 -28.46
N HIS A 401 5.75 -19.58 -29.35
CA HIS A 401 6.21 -19.84 -30.71
C HIS A 401 7.39 -18.91 -31.01
N ALA A 402 8.54 -19.48 -31.35
CA ALA A 402 9.71 -18.73 -31.80
C ALA A 402 9.86 -18.90 -33.31
N GLY A 403 9.97 -17.79 -34.03
CA GLY A 403 10.26 -17.77 -35.47
C GLY A 403 11.58 -17.06 -35.72
N ALA A 404 12.43 -17.62 -36.58
CA ALA A 404 13.55 -16.87 -37.16
C ALA A 404 13.03 -16.11 -38.40
N PRO A 405 13.45 -14.86 -38.66
CA PRO A 405 13.11 -14.18 -39.89
C PRO A 405 13.66 -14.95 -41.10
N ALA A 406 12.90 -14.94 -42.20
CA ALA A 406 13.20 -15.64 -43.45
C ALA A 406 14.33 -14.97 -44.25
#